data_AF-A0A5J4QTE3-F1
#
_entry.id   AF-A0A5J4QTE3-F1
#
_cell.length_a   1.000
_cell.length_b   1.000
_cell.length_c   1.000
_cell.angle_alpha   90.00
_cell.angle_beta   90.00
_cell.angle_gamma   90.00
#
_symmetry.space_group_name_H-M   'P 1'
#
loop_
_entity.id
_entity.type
_entity.pdbx_description
1 polymer ?
#
loop_
_entity_poly.entity_id
_entity_poly.type
_entity_poly.pdbx_seq_one_letter_code
_entity_poly.pdbx_strand_id
1 'polypeptide(L)'
;MDQENKSPKPLTQAQLAQKARFSNVVATYQLMAEFLRGAYEPKPHAVSYYNLFMKYNLSSVNVYLTKEEAAVKACVVAPYQVSHGTLPPIEISVQGNNLVSSLRLPQGFAITDATTFGNVSTALLSAN
;
A
#
# COMPACT_ATOMS: atom_id res chain seq x y z
N MET A 1 -10.78 -48.63 24.38
CA MET A 1 -10.57 -47.18 24.47
C MET A 1 -11.17 -46.57 23.22
N ASP A 2 -12.43 -46.21 23.28
CA ASP A 2 -13.14 -45.62 22.15
C ASP A 2 -12.66 -44.18 21.96
N GLN A 3 -11.97 -43.93 20.84
CA GLN A 3 -11.67 -42.57 20.44
C GLN A 3 -12.96 -41.94 19.90
N GLU A 4 -13.55 -41.09 20.72
CA GLU A 4 -14.65 -40.20 20.34
C GLU A 4 -14.16 -39.30 19.19
N ASN A 5 -14.59 -39.62 17.97
CA ASN A 5 -14.33 -38.84 16.77
C ASN A 5 -15.11 -37.51 16.87
N LYS A 6 -14.51 -36.50 17.49
CA LYS A 6 -15.08 -35.15 17.59
C LYS A 6 -15.02 -34.47 16.23
N SER A 7 -16.11 -34.57 15.48
CA SER A 7 -16.36 -33.71 14.32
C SER A 7 -16.19 -32.24 14.72
N PRO A 8 -15.41 -31.44 13.96
CA PRO A 8 -15.17 -30.05 14.30
C PRO A 8 -16.48 -29.25 14.30
N LYS A 9 -16.67 -28.41 15.32
CA LYS A 9 -17.87 -27.57 15.44
C LYS A 9 -18.03 -26.69 14.18
N PRO A 10 -19.26 -26.54 13.66
CA PRO A 10 -19.51 -25.65 12.54
C PRO A 10 -19.18 -24.20 12.94
N LEU A 11 -18.54 -23.48 12.02
CA LEU A 11 -18.17 -22.07 12.22
C LEU A 11 -19.42 -21.19 12.30
N THR A 12 -19.40 -20.20 13.19
CA THR A 12 -20.45 -19.19 13.25
C THR A 12 -20.38 -18.24 12.05
N GLN A 13 -21.47 -17.53 11.76
CA GLN A 13 -21.49 -16.53 10.68
C GLN A 13 -20.42 -15.45 10.87
N ALA A 14 -20.19 -15.00 12.10
CA ALA A 14 -19.14 -14.02 12.41
C ALA A 14 -17.73 -14.56 12.10
N GLN A 15 -17.47 -15.84 12.40
CA GLN A 15 -16.19 -16.48 12.07
C GLN A 15 -16.01 -16.63 10.56
N LEU A 16 -17.07 -16.98 9.82
CA LEU A 16 -17.04 -17.04 8.35
C LEU A 16 -16.76 -15.67 7.73
N ALA A 17 -17.43 -14.63 8.23
CA ALA A 17 -17.23 -13.25 7.79
C ALA A 17 -15.79 -12.77 8.05
N GLN A 18 -15.23 -13.05 9.23
CA GLN A 18 -13.84 -12.72 9.54
C GLN A 18 -12.86 -13.45 8.59
N LYS A 19 -13.10 -14.74 8.32
CA LYS A 19 -12.28 -15.51 7.40
C LYS A 19 -12.34 -14.95 5.98
N ALA A 20 -13.53 -14.61 5.48
CA ALA A 20 -13.71 -14.02 4.15
C ALA A 20 -12.98 -12.67 4.01
N ARG A 21 -13.13 -11.76 4.98
CA ARG A 21 -12.38 -10.49 5.01
C ARG A 21 -10.88 -10.71 4.97
N PHE A 22 -10.38 -11.59 5.84
CA PHE A 22 -8.96 -11.91 5.89
C PHE A 22 -8.45 -12.38 4.52
N SER A 23 -9.14 -13.35 3.90
CA SER A 23 -8.77 -13.84 2.57
C SER A 23 -8.77 -12.75 1.50
N ASN A 24 -9.74 -11.83 1.52
CA ASN A 24 -9.83 -10.75 0.53
C ASN A 24 -8.71 -9.72 0.67
N VAL A 25 -8.38 -9.34 1.91
CA VAL A 25 -7.26 -8.41 2.18
C VAL A 25 -5.92 -9.07 1.80
N VAL A 26 -5.75 -10.38 2.08
CA VAL A 26 -4.56 -11.13 1.65
C VAL A 26 -4.43 -11.19 0.14
N ALA A 27 -5.50 -11.49 -0.58
CA ALA A 27 -5.50 -11.51 -2.04
C ALA A 27 -5.11 -10.15 -2.63
N THR A 28 -5.62 -9.07 -2.04
CA THR A 28 -5.27 -7.69 -2.43
C THR A 28 -3.78 -7.41 -2.21
N TYR A 29 -3.24 -7.78 -1.04
CA TYR A 29 -1.81 -7.63 -0.77
C TYR A 29 -0.97 -8.36 -1.81
N GLN A 30 -1.33 -9.59 -2.18
CA GLN A 30 -0.58 -10.38 -3.17
C GLN A 30 -0.51 -9.68 -4.54
N LEU A 31 -1.59 -9.01 -4.95
CA LEU A 31 -1.61 -8.21 -6.19
C LEU A 31 -0.77 -6.93 -6.10
N MET A 32 -0.63 -6.36 -4.90
CA MET A 32 0.02 -5.07 -4.70
C MET A 32 1.44 -5.15 -4.14
N ALA A 33 1.93 -6.34 -3.79
CA ALA A 33 3.12 -6.53 -2.97
C ALA A 33 4.36 -5.80 -3.49
N GLU A 34 4.54 -5.72 -4.81
CA GLU A 34 5.67 -5.02 -5.43
C GLU A 34 5.62 -3.50 -5.21
N PHE A 35 4.42 -2.92 -5.21
CA PHE A 35 4.19 -1.48 -5.02
C PHE A 35 4.23 -1.04 -3.56
N LEU A 36 4.04 -1.97 -2.61
CA LEU A 36 3.99 -1.67 -1.18
C LEU A 36 5.39 -1.58 -0.54
N ARG A 37 6.45 -1.89 -1.28
CA ARG A 37 7.82 -1.76 -0.79
C ARG A 37 8.16 -0.29 -0.59
N GLY A 38 8.42 0.10 0.66
CA GLY A 38 8.72 1.48 1.04
C GLY A 38 7.47 2.34 1.28
N ALA A 39 6.27 1.80 1.13
CA ALA A 39 5.03 2.58 1.25
C ALA A 39 4.61 2.89 2.70
N TYR A 40 5.29 2.33 3.69
CA TYR A 40 4.94 2.47 5.10
C TYR A 40 6.11 3.01 5.94
N GLU A 41 5.85 4.10 6.63
CA GLU A 41 6.74 4.77 7.57
C GLU A 41 5.99 5.05 8.90
N PRO A 42 6.61 4.77 10.07
CA PRO A 42 7.82 3.98 10.23
C PRO A 42 7.55 2.50 9.96
N LYS A 43 8.53 1.79 9.39
CA LYS A 43 8.51 0.33 9.30
C LYS A 43 9.47 -0.25 10.34
N PRO A 44 8.97 -0.83 11.45
CA PRO A 44 9.82 -1.54 12.39
C PRO A 44 10.56 -2.70 11.71
N HIS A 45 11.81 -2.96 12.10
CA HIS A 45 12.64 -4.02 11.50
C HIS A 45 11.96 -5.40 11.57
N ALA A 46 11.25 -5.71 12.66
CA ALA A 46 10.61 -7.00 12.89
C ALA A 46 9.26 -7.18 12.16
N VAL A 47 8.74 -6.16 11.46
CA VAL A 47 7.38 -6.17 10.92
C VAL A 47 7.41 -6.12 9.39
N SER A 48 6.89 -7.12 8.70
CA SER A 48 6.83 -7.12 7.23
C SER A 48 5.83 -6.09 6.67
N TYR A 49 5.96 -5.73 5.39
CA TYR A 49 4.96 -4.90 4.70
C TYR A 49 3.58 -5.57 4.68
N TYR A 50 3.55 -6.89 4.59
CA TYR A 50 2.33 -7.68 4.77
C TYR A 50 1.66 -7.39 6.12
N ASN A 51 2.41 -7.46 7.22
CA ASN A 51 1.86 -7.22 8.56
C ASN A 51 1.30 -5.79 8.68
N LEU A 52 1.97 -4.79 8.11
CA LEU A 52 1.49 -3.40 8.09
C LEU A 52 0.23 -3.25 7.24
N PHE A 53 0.22 -3.81 6.02
CA PHE A 53 -0.96 -3.79 5.16
C PHE A 53 -2.17 -4.44 5.85
N MET A 54 -1.98 -5.62 6.46
CA MET A 54 -3.05 -6.28 7.22
C MET A 54 -3.51 -5.44 8.41
N LYS A 55 -2.59 -4.82 9.16
CA LYS A 55 -2.90 -3.96 10.31
C LYS A 55 -3.81 -2.78 9.92
N TYR A 56 -3.51 -2.10 8.82
CA TYR A 56 -4.25 -0.91 8.40
C TYR A 56 -5.57 -1.22 7.67
N ASN A 57 -5.71 -2.42 7.11
CA ASN A 57 -6.83 -2.75 6.22
C ASN A 57 -7.81 -3.78 6.79
N LEU A 58 -7.40 -4.69 7.69
CA LEU A 58 -8.24 -5.82 8.10
C LEU A 58 -9.51 -5.41 8.86
N SER A 59 -9.44 -4.32 9.64
CA SER A 59 -10.58 -3.80 10.39
C SER A 59 -11.40 -2.75 9.64
N SER A 60 -10.79 -2.07 8.66
CA SER A 60 -11.39 -0.96 7.91
C SER A 60 -12.08 -1.42 6.63
N VAL A 61 -11.60 -2.49 6.01
CA VAL A 61 -12.12 -3.02 4.74
C VAL A 61 -13.12 -4.14 4.99
N ASN A 62 -14.38 -3.87 4.67
CA ASN A 62 -15.50 -4.81 4.81
C ASN A 62 -15.91 -5.40 3.45
N VAL A 63 -14.97 -6.06 2.76
CA VAL A 63 -15.24 -6.77 1.51
C VAL A 63 -15.52 -8.24 1.80
N TYR A 64 -16.65 -8.73 1.32
CA TYR A 64 -17.07 -10.12 1.43
C TYR A 64 -17.44 -10.63 0.04
N LEU A 65 -16.83 -11.73 -0.37
CA LEU A 65 -17.15 -12.40 -1.62
C LEU A 65 -17.92 -13.68 -1.32
N THR A 66 -18.91 -13.97 -2.15
CA THR A 66 -19.52 -15.29 -2.24
C THR A 66 -18.49 -16.31 -2.74
N LYS A 67 -18.80 -17.61 -2.61
CA LYS A 67 -17.88 -18.67 -3.07
C LYS A 67 -17.71 -18.62 -4.58
N GLU A 68 -18.78 -18.27 -5.28
CA GLU A 68 -18.86 -18.16 -6.73
C GLU A 68 -18.00 -16.98 -7.22
N GLU A 69 -18.11 -15.82 -6.58
CA GLU A 69 -17.28 -14.65 -6.88
C GLU A 69 -15.79 -14.89 -6.59
N ALA A 70 -15.47 -15.54 -5.46
CA ALA A 70 -14.09 -15.90 -5.13
C ALA A 70 -13.50 -16.89 -6.13
N ALA A 71 -14.30 -17.86 -6.61
CA ALA A 71 -13.86 -18.85 -7.60
C ALA A 71 -13.47 -18.21 -8.95
N VAL A 72 -14.14 -17.14 -9.34
CA VAL A 72 -13.81 -16.37 -10.56
C VAL A 72 -12.82 -15.23 -10.31
N LYS A 73 -12.24 -15.14 -9.10
CA LYS A 73 -11.31 -14.06 -8.68
C LYS A 73 -11.91 -12.67 -8.88
N ALA A 74 -13.19 -12.50 -8.53
CA ALA A 74 -13.84 -11.20 -8.56
C ALA A 74 -13.04 -10.16 -7.76
N CYS A 75 -13.02 -8.92 -8.25
CA CYS A 75 -12.33 -7.81 -7.62
C CYS A 75 -13.35 -6.77 -7.17
N VAL A 76 -13.16 -6.24 -5.96
CA VAL A 76 -13.98 -5.16 -5.41
C VAL A 76 -13.08 -3.97 -5.15
N VAL A 77 -13.45 -2.82 -5.71
CA VAL A 77 -12.76 -1.56 -5.40
C VAL A 77 -13.15 -1.17 -3.98
N ALA A 78 -12.17 -1.15 -3.08
CA ALA A 78 -12.33 -0.75 -1.70
C ALA A 78 -11.21 0.24 -1.29
N PRO A 79 -11.45 1.10 -0.29
CA PRO A 79 -10.49 2.12 0.11
C PRO A 79 -9.35 1.53 0.95
N TYR A 80 -8.44 0.79 0.31
CA TYR A 80 -7.27 0.23 0.98
C TYR A 80 -6.27 1.33 1.34
N GLN A 81 -5.73 1.28 2.57
CA GLN A 81 -4.59 2.06 2.99
C GLN A 81 -3.30 1.41 2.48
N VAL A 82 -2.90 1.83 1.27
CA VAL A 82 -1.74 1.31 0.53
C VAL A 82 -0.42 2.00 0.92
N SER A 83 -0.50 3.12 1.63
CA SER A 83 0.64 3.80 2.22
C SER A 83 0.28 4.42 3.57
N HIS A 84 1.30 4.62 4.41
CA HIS A 84 1.16 5.31 5.70
C HIS A 84 2.49 5.98 6.01
N GLY A 85 2.47 7.24 6.43
CA GLY A 85 3.71 7.95 6.74
C GLY A 85 3.50 9.45 6.66
N THR A 86 4.61 10.16 6.63
CA THR A 86 4.64 11.62 6.54
C THR A 86 5.57 12.04 5.43
N LEU A 87 5.16 13.04 4.64
CA LEU A 87 6.06 13.68 3.69
C LEU A 87 6.61 14.97 4.32
N PRO A 88 7.93 15.23 4.25
CA PRO A 88 8.45 16.52 4.65
C PRO A 88 7.85 17.62 3.76
N PRO A 89 7.57 18.81 4.31
CA PRO A 89 7.11 19.93 3.51
C PRO A 89 8.18 20.36 2.51
N ILE A 90 7.75 20.90 1.37
CA ILE A 90 8.66 21.55 0.44
C ILE A 90 9.04 22.90 1.05
N GLU A 91 10.33 23.11 1.29
CA GLU A 91 10.85 24.38 1.79
C GLU A 91 11.25 25.26 0.62
N ILE A 92 11.08 26.58 0.76
CA ILE A 92 11.52 27.57 -0.22
C ILE A 92 12.36 28.61 0.50
N SER A 93 13.53 28.93 -0.06
CA SER A 93 14.46 29.93 0.45
C SER A 93 14.83 30.96 -0.62
N VAL A 94 15.17 32.17 -0.21
CA VAL A 94 15.64 33.22 -1.11
C VAL A 94 17.16 33.16 -1.18
N GLN A 95 17.71 33.06 -2.39
CA GLN A 95 19.15 33.16 -2.66
C GLN A 95 19.40 34.25 -3.70
N GLY A 96 19.81 35.44 -3.23
CA GLY A 96 19.92 36.62 -4.09
C GLY A 96 18.55 36.99 -4.68
N ASN A 97 18.46 37.02 -6.01
CA ASN A 97 17.21 37.28 -6.73
C ASN A 97 16.42 36.01 -7.08
N ASN A 98 16.84 34.84 -6.59
CA ASN A 98 16.23 33.56 -6.92
C ASN A 98 15.45 32.98 -5.73
N LEU A 99 14.37 32.24 -6.03
CA LEU A 99 13.71 31.33 -5.10
C LEU A 99 14.21 29.92 -5.33
N VAL A 100 14.68 29.27 -4.26
CA VAL A 100 15.25 27.92 -4.30
C VAL A 100 14.42 27.01 -3.42
N SER A 101 13.83 25.97 -4.01
CA SER A 101 13.10 24.92 -3.28
C SER A 101 14.05 23.86 -2.71
N SER A 102 13.62 23.12 -1.69
CA SER A 102 14.33 21.94 -1.18
C SER A 102 14.34 20.74 -2.14
N LEU A 103 13.52 20.78 -3.20
CA LEU A 103 13.50 19.75 -4.25
C LEU A 103 14.77 19.80 -5.09
N ARG A 104 15.39 18.64 -5.26
CA ARG A 104 16.64 18.46 -6.01
C ARG A 104 16.38 18.07 -7.44
N LEU A 105 17.26 18.51 -8.33
CA LEU A 105 17.40 18.00 -9.69
C LEU A 105 18.79 17.37 -9.82
N PRO A 106 18.99 16.41 -10.75
CA PRO A 106 20.32 15.88 -11.04
C PRO A 106 21.30 17.00 -11.35
N GLN A 107 22.56 16.82 -10.92
CA GLN A 107 23.60 17.81 -11.17
C GLN A 107 23.73 18.10 -12.67
N GLY A 108 23.69 19.38 -13.05
CA GLY A 108 23.80 19.80 -14.45
C GLY A 108 22.51 19.67 -15.26
N PHE A 109 21.39 19.26 -14.65
CA PHE A 109 20.09 19.27 -15.33
C PHE A 109 19.63 20.71 -15.58
N ALA A 110 19.54 21.10 -16.85
CA ALA A 110 19.05 22.40 -17.28
C ALA A 110 17.68 22.25 -17.94
N ILE A 111 16.73 23.09 -17.52
CA ILE A 111 15.44 23.23 -18.20
C ILE A 111 15.65 24.17 -19.39
N THR A 112 15.29 23.68 -20.57
CA THR A 112 15.41 24.38 -21.86
C THR A 112 14.10 24.28 -22.61
N ASP A 113 13.98 24.97 -23.75
CA ASP A 113 12.78 24.95 -24.58
C ASP A 113 12.44 23.55 -25.15
N ALA A 114 13.42 22.65 -25.21
CA ALA A 114 13.22 21.26 -25.63
C ALA A 114 12.85 20.32 -24.47
N THR A 115 12.94 20.78 -23.22
CA THR A 115 12.70 19.95 -22.04
C THR A 115 11.21 19.67 -21.88
N THR A 116 10.82 18.40 -21.91
CA THR A 116 9.42 18.01 -21.72
C THR A 116 9.07 17.89 -20.24
N PHE A 117 7.76 17.96 -19.94
CA PHE A 117 7.24 17.67 -18.60
C PHE A 117 7.73 16.30 -18.08
N GLY A 118 7.71 15.28 -18.94
CA GLY A 118 8.21 13.95 -18.58
C GLY A 118 9.67 13.95 -18.15
N ASN A 119 10.53 14.73 -18.82
CA ASN A 119 11.94 14.84 -18.44
C ASN A 119 12.10 15.46 -17.05
N VAL A 120 11.35 16.53 -16.74
CA VAL A 120 11.40 17.18 -15.43
C VAL A 120 10.86 16.25 -14.34
N SER A 121 9.75 15.56 -14.58
CA SER A 121 9.17 14.63 -13.60
C SER A 121 10.13 13.47 -13.28
N THR A 122 10.74 12.86 -14.31
CA THR A 122 11.73 11.79 -14.09
C THR A 122 12.97 12.31 -13.36
N ALA A 123 13.46 13.51 -13.70
CA ALA A 123 14.60 14.12 -13.03
C ALA A 123 14.32 14.33 -11.53
N LEU A 124 13.16 14.89 -11.18
CA LEU A 124 12.75 15.08 -9.78
C LEU A 124 12.64 13.76 -9.03
N LEU A 125 11.97 12.75 -9.61
CA LEU A 125 11.82 11.43 -8.99
C LEU A 125 13.15 10.68 -8.79
N SER A 126 14.16 10.97 -9.62
CA SER A 126 15.48 10.32 -9.50
C SER A 126 16.39 10.94 -8.45
N ALA A 127 16.12 12.19 -8.04
CA ALA A 127 17.02 13.01 -7.23
C ALA A 127 16.52 13.27 -5.79
N ASN A 128 15.29 12.84 -5.46
CA ASN A 128 14.65 13.01 -4.15
C ASN A 128 14.13 11.65 -3.66
#